data_AF-A0A1V5C6L7-F1
#
_entry.id   AF-A0A1V5C6L7-F1
#
_cell.length_a   1.000
_cell.length_b   1.000
_cell.length_c   1.000
_cell.angle_alpha   90.00
_cell.angle_beta   90.00
_cell.angle_gamma   90.00
#
_symmetry.space_group_name_H-M   'P 1'
#
loop_
_entity.id
_entity.type
_entity.pdbx_description
1 polymer ?
#
loop_
_entity_poly.entity_id
_entity_poly.type
_entity_poly.pdbx_seq_one_letter_code
_entity_poly.pdbx_strand_id
1 'polypeptide(L)'
;MGLGAHLPLWLKLTIQFINFAILAGVLIYALRKPLKGFLESRRAAIKEKIEESERLLKEAGEAKKAYEEKLSKLEAEIQAYRSSVLREVEQEKKKILDEAQALASRIREQAKLAYEQEMKETMAKVRTEIAERTVRAAEQRVRNMFKQEDHDQMVDEFIQKVRSIN
;
A
#
# COMPACT_ATOMS: atom_id res chain seq x y z
N MET A 1 -56.68 5.61 -106.22
CA MET A 1 -56.77 4.15 -105.95
C MET A 1 -55.39 3.54 -106.13
N GLY A 2 -54.80 3.01 -105.06
CA GLY A 2 -53.52 2.31 -105.07
C GLY A 2 -53.44 1.45 -103.81
N LEU A 3 -53.31 0.15 -104.01
CA LEU A 3 -53.67 -0.93 -103.08
C LEU A 3 -52.86 -0.95 -101.77
N GLY A 4 -53.54 -0.77 -100.63
CA GLY A 4 -53.01 -1.10 -99.31
C GLY A 4 -52.95 -2.61 -99.12
N ALA A 5 -51.75 -3.17 -99.23
CA ALA A 5 -51.48 -4.59 -98.95
C ALA A 5 -51.82 -4.90 -97.48
N HIS A 6 -52.96 -5.54 -97.26
CA HIS A 6 -53.38 -6.08 -95.97
C HIS A 6 -52.62 -7.39 -95.76
N LEU A 7 -51.45 -7.28 -95.12
CA LEU A 7 -50.74 -8.43 -94.58
C LEU A 7 -51.73 -9.29 -93.77
N PRO A 8 -51.78 -10.62 -94.00
CA PRO A 8 -52.71 -11.50 -93.31
C PRO A 8 -52.54 -11.39 -91.78
N LEU A 9 -53.65 -11.30 -91.05
CA LEU A 9 -53.67 -11.10 -89.59
C LEU A 9 -52.84 -12.16 -88.83
N TRP A 10 -52.84 -13.40 -89.30
CA TRP A 10 -52.07 -14.50 -88.71
C TRP A 10 -50.55 -14.33 -88.87
N LEU A 11 -50.10 -13.67 -89.95
CA LEU A 11 -48.68 -13.37 -90.22
C LEU A 11 -48.17 -12.26 -89.31
N LYS A 12 -49.00 -11.24 -89.04
CA LYS A 12 -48.67 -10.17 -88.08
C LYS A 12 -48.53 -10.72 -86.66
N LEU A 13 -49.44 -11.58 -86.24
CA LEU A 13 -49.41 -12.24 -84.93
C LEU A 13 -48.15 -13.11 -84.75
N THR A 14 -47.76 -13.87 -85.78
CA THR A 14 -46.55 -14.70 -85.72
C THR A 14 -45.28 -13.86 -85.62
N ILE A 15 -45.16 -12.77 -86.39
CA ILE A 15 -44.01 -11.86 -86.31
C ILE A 15 -43.94 -11.19 -84.91
N GLN A 16 -45.07 -10.77 -84.34
CA GLN A 16 -45.12 -10.22 -82.99
C GLN A 16 -44.72 -11.26 -81.93
N PHE A 17 -45.16 -12.51 -82.07
CA PHE A 17 -44.76 -13.60 -81.19
C PHE A 17 -43.26 -13.89 -81.27
N ILE A 18 -42.69 -13.91 -82.49
CA ILE A 18 -41.25 -14.10 -82.69
C ILE A 18 -40.48 -12.94 -82.05
N ASN A 19 -40.91 -11.69 -82.26
CA ASN A 19 -40.28 -10.53 -81.64
C ASN A 19 -40.36 -10.57 -80.11
N PHE A 20 -41.50 -10.98 -79.54
CA PHE A 20 -41.65 -11.18 -78.10
C PHE A 20 -40.75 -12.32 -77.58
N ALA A 21 -40.66 -13.44 -78.30
CA ALA A 21 -39.80 -14.56 -77.93
C ALA A 21 -38.32 -14.18 -77.96
N ILE A 22 -37.88 -13.42 -78.97
CA ILE A 22 -36.51 -12.88 -79.05
C ILE A 22 -36.26 -11.93 -77.88
N LEU A 23 -37.16 -10.98 -77.61
CA LEU A 23 -37.04 -10.05 -76.49
C LEU A 23 -36.99 -10.78 -75.14
N ALA A 24 -37.86 -11.76 -74.93
CA ALA A 24 -37.89 -12.59 -73.73
C ALA A 24 -36.60 -13.41 -73.58
N GLY A 25 -36.07 -13.98 -74.67
CA GLY A 25 -34.79 -14.69 -74.68
C GLY A 25 -33.61 -13.79 -74.28
N VAL A 26 -33.53 -12.59 -74.86
CA VAL A 26 -32.50 -11.60 -74.51
C VAL A 26 -32.64 -11.14 -73.05
N LEU A 27 -33.87 -10.90 -72.58
CA LEU A 27 -34.13 -10.50 -71.20
C LEU A 27 -33.74 -11.60 -70.20
N ILE A 28 -34.11 -12.85 -70.46
CA ILE A 28 -33.72 -14.00 -69.62
C ILE A 28 -32.20 -14.14 -69.60
N TYR A 29 -31.54 -14.04 -70.76
CA TYR A 29 -30.08 -14.13 -70.84
C TYR A 29 -29.39 -12.99 -70.06
N ALA A 30 -29.88 -11.75 -70.22
CA ALA A 30 -29.35 -10.58 -69.54
C ALA A 30 -29.60 -10.60 -68.02
N LEU A 31 -30.76 -11.07 -67.55
CA LEU A 31 -31.11 -11.12 -66.13
C LEU A 31 -30.49 -12.30 -65.38
N ARG A 32 -30.11 -13.38 -66.08
CA ARG A 32 -29.59 -14.60 -65.44
C ARG A 32 -28.33 -14.33 -64.61
N LYS A 33 -27.45 -13.45 -65.08
CA LYS A 33 -26.23 -13.04 -64.34
C LYS A 33 -26.52 -12.18 -63.09
N PRO A 34 -27.18 -11.01 -63.20
CA PRO A 34 -27.42 -10.14 -62.04
C PRO A 34 -28.34 -10.78 -61.00
N LEU A 35 -29.35 -11.54 -61.42
CA LEU A 35 -30.29 -12.19 -60.50
C LEU A 35 -29.60 -13.31 -59.69
N LYS A 36 -28.75 -14.11 -60.34
CA LYS A 36 -27.96 -15.13 -59.65
C LYS A 36 -26.95 -14.50 -58.68
N GLY A 37 -26.25 -13.46 -59.11
CA GLY A 37 -25.31 -12.73 -58.26
C GLY A 37 -25.96 -12.10 -57.03
N PHE A 38 -27.15 -11.51 -57.17
CA PHE A 38 -27.91 -10.94 -56.06
C PHE A 38 -28.40 -12.01 -55.05
N LEU A 39 -28.85 -13.16 -55.53
CA LEU A 39 -29.27 -14.25 -54.65
C LEU A 39 -28.08 -14.91 -53.93
N GLU A 40 -26.95 -15.08 -54.62
CA GLU A 40 -25.72 -15.59 -54.03
C GLU A 40 -25.15 -14.61 -52.99
N SER A 41 -25.10 -13.31 -53.29
CA SER A 41 -24.63 -12.30 -52.34
C SER A 41 -25.53 -12.22 -51.11
N ARG A 42 -26.85 -12.29 -51.28
CA ARG A 42 -27.79 -12.28 -50.15
C ARG A 42 -27.64 -13.53 -49.29
N ARG A 43 -27.44 -14.71 -49.90
CA ARG A 43 -27.19 -15.95 -49.17
C ARG A 43 -25.86 -15.89 -48.42
N ALA A 44 -24.81 -15.37 -49.04
CA ALA A 44 -23.50 -15.18 -48.42
C ALA A 44 -23.57 -14.24 -47.22
N ALA A 45 -24.21 -13.08 -47.36
CA ALA A 45 -24.37 -12.11 -46.28
C ALA A 45 -25.18 -12.66 -45.09
N ILE A 46 -26.21 -13.47 -45.34
CA ILE A 46 -26.96 -14.13 -44.26
C ILE A 46 -26.09 -15.17 -43.55
N LYS A 47 -25.34 -15.98 -44.31
CA LYS A 47 -24.43 -16.98 -43.74
C LYS A 47 -23.35 -16.32 -42.88
N GLU A 48 -22.74 -15.26 -43.38
CA GLU A 48 -21.73 -14.48 -42.67
C GLU A 48 -22.28 -13.90 -41.37
N LYS A 49 -23.49 -13.31 -41.39
CA LYS A 49 -24.12 -12.79 -40.17
C LYS A 49 -24.42 -13.87 -39.13
N ILE A 50 -24.81 -15.07 -39.56
CA ILE A 50 -25.05 -16.20 -38.66
C ILE A 50 -23.72 -16.66 -38.05
N GLU A 51 -22.69 -16.87 -38.87
CA GLU A 51 -21.35 -17.27 -38.43
C GLU A 51 -20.73 -16.23 -37.47
N GLU A 52 -20.89 -14.93 -37.77
CA GLU A 52 -20.45 -13.85 -36.90
C GLU A 52 -21.20 -13.86 -35.56
N SER A 53 -22.52 -14.05 -35.59
CA SER A 53 -23.33 -14.12 -34.37
C SER A 53 -22.94 -15.32 -33.49
N GLU A 54 -22.72 -16.48 -34.10
CA GLU A 54 -22.24 -17.68 -33.39
C GLU A 54 -20.85 -17.47 -32.79
N ARG A 55 -19.94 -16.81 -33.53
CA ARG A 55 -18.61 -16.46 -33.04
C ARG A 55 -18.69 -15.51 -31.84
N LEU A 56 -19.48 -14.45 -31.93
CA LEU A 56 -19.67 -13.47 -30.85
C LEU A 56 -20.28 -14.10 -29.60
N LEU A 57 -21.26 -15.00 -29.78
CA LEU A 57 -21.85 -15.74 -28.66
C LEU A 57 -20.83 -16.65 -27.97
N LYS A 58 -19.98 -17.32 -28.74
CA LYS A 58 -18.91 -18.15 -28.20
C LYS A 58 -17.87 -17.32 -27.45
N GLU A 59 -17.39 -16.23 -28.06
CA GLU A 59 -16.42 -15.31 -27.43
C GLU A 59 -16.98 -14.71 -26.13
N ALA A 60 -18.25 -14.29 -26.12
CA ALA A 60 -18.92 -13.78 -24.93
C ALA A 60 -19.05 -14.85 -23.84
N GLY A 61 -19.35 -16.10 -24.21
CA GLY A 61 -19.40 -17.23 -23.28
C GLY A 61 -18.04 -17.55 -22.66
N GLU A 62 -16.99 -17.56 -23.46
CA GLU A 62 -15.61 -17.77 -23.00
C GLU A 62 -15.15 -16.63 -22.08
N ALA A 63 -15.42 -15.38 -22.45
CA ALA A 63 -15.13 -14.22 -21.61
C ALA A 63 -15.85 -14.30 -20.27
N LYS A 64 -17.16 -14.61 -20.28
CA LYS A 64 -17.95 -14.77 -19.05
C LYS A 64 -17.35 -15.84 -18.13
N LYS A 65 -17.01 -17.01 -18.68
CA LYS A 65 -16.38 -18.10 -17.91
C LYS A 65 -15.05 -17.66 -17.31
N ALA A 66 -14.21 -16.97 -18.08
CA ALA A 66 -12.94 -16.45 -17.59
C ALA A 66 -13.12 -15.42 -16.46
N TYR A 67 -14.15 -14.57 -16.53
CA TYR A 67 -14.49 -13.64 -15.45
C TYR A 67 -15.01 -14.33 -14.20
N GLU A 68 -15.87 -15.34 -14.35
CA GLU A 68 -16.38 -16.13 -13.23
C GLU A 68 -15.24 -16.89 -12.51
N GLU A 69 -14.33 -17.50 -13.27
CA GLU A 69 -13.13 -18.14 -12.70
C GLU A 69 -12.22 -17.14 -11.97
N LYS A 70 -12.03 -15.95 -12.53
CA LYS A 70 -11.26 -14.87 -11.87
C LYS A 70 -11.94 -14.42 -10.58
N LEU A 71 -13.25 -14.22 -10.58
CA LEU A 71 -14.00 -13.83 -9.39
C LEU A 71 -13.88 -14.89 -8.29
N SER A 72 -14.06 -16.16 -8.66
CA SER A 72 -13.96 -17.28 -7.70
C SER A 72 -12.56 -17.36 -7.07
N LYS A 73 -11.49 -17.15 -7.85
CA LYS A 73 -10.12 -17.11 -7.34
C LYS A 73 -9.85 -15.88 -6.48
N LEU A 74 -10.38 -14.72 -6.87
CA LEU A 74 -10.19 -13.47 -6.15
C LEU A 74 -10.68 -13.55 -4.71
N GLU A 75 -11.78 -14.25 -4.46
CA GLU A 75 -12.33 -14.39 -3.11
C GLU A 75 -11.40 -15.22 -2.20
N ALA A 76 -10.81 -16.29 -2.74
CA ALA A 76 -9.79 -17.08 -2.05
C ALA A 76 -8.49 -16.26 -1.82
N GLU A 77 -8.06 -15.48 -2.81
CA GLU A 77 -6.90 -14.58 -2.69
C GLU A 77 -7.11 -13.51 -1.61
N ILE A 78 -8.31 -12.90 -1.55
CA ILE A 78 -8.68 -11.92 -0.52
C ILE A 78 -8.66 -12.57 0.87
N GLN A 79 -9.20 -13.78 1.01
CA GLN A 79 -9.15 -14.50 2.29
C GLN A 79 -7.71 -14.82 2.72
N ALA A 80 -6.89 -15.31 1.79
CA ALA A 80 -5.48 -15.58 2.04
C ALA A 80 -4.73 -14.29 2.44
N TYR A 81 -4.95 -13.20 1.72
CA TYR A 81 -4.35 -11.90 2.03
C TYR A 81 -4.80 -11.36 3.40
N ARG A 82 -6.09 -11.45 3.74
CA ARG A 82 -6.56 -11.07 5.09
C ARG A 82 -5.90 -11.90 6.17
N SER A 83 -5.76 -13.20 5.95
CA SER A 83 -5.12 -14.09 6.92
C SER A 83 -3.63 -13.77 7.12
N SER A 84 -2.91 -13.42 6.05
CA SER A 84 -1.50 -13.03 6.15
C SER A 84 -1.35 -11.69 6.87
N VAL A 85 -2.19 -10.71 6.55
CA VAL A 85 -2.19 -9.39 7.19
C VAL A 85 -2.48 -9.52 8.70
N LEU A 86 -3.47 -10.32 9.10
CA LEU A 86 -3.76 -10.53 10.52
C LEU A 86 -2.58 -11.16 11.27
N ARG A 87 -1.89 -12.12 10.64
CA ARG A 87 -0.70 -12.75 11.22
C ARG A 87 0.45 -11.76 11.36
N GLU A 88 0.68 -10.92 10.37
CA GLU A 88 1.71 -9.89 10.38
C GLU A 88 1.42 -8.83 11.44
N VAL A 89 0.16 -8.39 11.56
CA VAL A 89 -0.28 -7.45 12.59
C VAL A 89 -0.05 -8.01 13.99
N GLU A 90 -0.40 -9.27 14.24
CA GLU A 90 -0.18 -9.87 15.57
C GLU A 90 1.31 -10.02 15.89
N GLN A 91 2.14 -10.36 14.89
CA GLN A 91 3.59 -10.41 15.06
C GLN A 91 4.19 -9.03 15.37
N GLU A 92 3.79 -8.00 14.63
CA GLU A 92 4.31 -6.65 14.85
C GLU A 92 3.81 -6.08 16.18
N LYS A 93 2.54 -6.33 16.53
CA LYS A 93 2.01 -5.96 17.85
C LYS A 93 2.80 -6.61 18.97
N LYS A 94 3.11 -7.91 18.87
CA LYS A 94 3.94 -8.59 19.86
C LYS A 94 5.33 -7.96 19.96
N LYS A 95 5.97 -7.69 18.82
CA LYS A 95 7.28 -7.05 18.77
C LYS A 95 7.28 -5.66 19.42
N ILE A 96 6.27 -4.83 19.13
CA ILE A 96 6.10 -3.51 19.75
C ILE A 96 5.95 -3.63 21.28
N LEU A 97 5.15 -4.60 21.75
CA LEU A 97 4.98 -4.83 23.19
C LEU A 97 6.29 -5.29 23.86
N ASP A 98 7.00 -6.23 23.23
CA ASP A 98 8.28 -6.73 23.74
C ASP A 98 9.33 -5.62 23.79
N GLU A 99 9.43 -4.79 22.74
CA GLU A 99 10.31 -3.63 22.68
C GLU A 99 9.96 -2.57 23.73
N ALA A 100 8.66 -2.27 23.89
CA ALA A 100 8.19 -1.33 24.90
C ALA A 100 8.51 -1.82 26.32
N GLN A 101 8.35 -3.13 26.59
CA GLN A 101 8.66 -3.71 27.88
C GLN A 101 10.17 -3.71 28.16
N ALA A 102 11.00 -4.04 27.15
CA ALA A 102 12.45 -3.95 27.26
C ALA A 102 12.91 -2.50 27.52
N LEU A 103 12.33 -1.53 26.80
CA LEU A 103 12.63 -0.11 27.00
C LEU A 103 12.22 0.36 28.40
N ALA A 104 11.02 0.01 28.86
CA ALA A 104 10.55 0.32 30.21
C ALA A 104 11.46 -0.27 31.30
N SER A 105 11.96 -1.50 31.09
CA SER A 105 12.94 -2.11 32.00
C SER A 105 14.25 -1.33 32.03
N ARG A 106 14.80 -0.96 30.87
CA ARG A 106 16.03 -0.16 30.76
C ARG A 106 15.89 1.21 31.42
N ILE A 107 14.75 1.89 31.22
CA ILE A 107 14.48 3.18 31.86
C ILE A 107 14.47 3.03 33.39
N ARG A 108 13.81 1.99 33.93
CA ARG A 108 13.80 1.74 35.38
C ARG A 108 15.19 1.48 35.92
N GLU A 109 16.00 0.69 35.22
CA GLU A 109 17.37 0.39 35.62
C GLU A 109 18.24 1.65 35.59
N GLN A 110 18.17 2.44 34.52
CA GLN A 110 18.87 3.71 34.41
C GLN A 110 18.45 4.70 35.50
N ALA A 111 17.14 4.82 35.79
CA ALA A 111 16.64 5.68 36.85
C ALA A 111 17.14 5.23 38.23
N LYS A 112 17.21 3.92 38.48
CA LYS A 112 17.76 3.37 39.73
C LYS A 112 19.25 3.71 39.87
N LEU A 113 20.04 3.51 38.81
CA LEU A 113 21.47 3.83 38.81
C LEU A 113 21.71 5.34 39.02
N ALA A 114 20.94 6.19 38.34
CA ALA A 114 21.01 7.64 38.50
C ALA A 114 20.66 8.05 39.93
N TYR A 115 19.59 7.49 40.51
CA TYR A 115 19.21 7.74 41.89
C TYR A 115 20.30 7.32 42.89
N GLU A 116 20.88 6.13 42.72
CA GLU A 116 21.97 5.66 43.60
C GLU A 116 23.20 6.58 43.53
N GLN A 117 23.54 7.05 42.32
CA GLN A 117 24.64 7.99 42.13
C GLN A 117 24.35 9.36 42.76
N GLU A 118 23.16 9.91 42.53
CA GLU A 118 22.73 11.19 43.11
C GLU A 118 22.68 11.13 44.63
N MET A 119 22.20 10.01 45.20
CA MET A 119 22.19 9.80 46.64
C MET A 119 23.60 9.75 47.21
N LYS A 120 24.53 9.08 46.53
CA LYS A 120 25.94 9.02 46.95
C LYS A 120 26.58 10.40 46.96
N GLU A 121 26.36 11.19 45.90
CA GLU A 121 26.87 12.56 45.81
C GLU A 121 26.24 13.48 46.88
N THR A 122 24.93 13.36 47.09
CA THR A 122 24.20 14.13 48.10
C THR A 122 24.71 13.81 49.50
N MET A 123 24.88 12.53 49.83
CA MET A 123 25.43 12.11 51.13
C MET A 123 26.87 12.57 51.33
N ALA A 124 27.69 12.60 50.27
CA ALA A 124 29.04 13.17 50.33
C ALA A 124 29.00 14.67 50.66
N LYS A 125 28.13 15.44 50.00
CA LYS A 125 27.93 16.89 50.28
C LYS A 125 27.47 17.13 51.72
N VAL A 126 26.49 16.37 52.21
CA VAL A 126 25.99 16.47 53.58
C VAL A 126 27.11 16.20 54.60
N ARG A 127 27.95 15.18 54.37
CA ARG A 127 29.08 14.89 55.26
C ARG A 127 30.10 16.03 55.30
N THR A 128 30.44 16.60 54.15
CA THR A 128 31.34 17.77 54.07
C THR A 128 30.76 18.95 54.83
N GLU A 129 29.47 19.25 54.65
CA GLU A 129 28.81 20.37 55.33
C GLU A 129 28.78 20.18 56.86
N ILE A 130 28.52 18.95 57.34
CA ILE A 130 28.59 18.62 58.77
C ILE A 130 30.01 18.82 59.31
N ALA A 131 31.03 18.34 58.59
CA ALA A 131 32.42 18.51 58.99
C ALA A 131 32.79 19.99 59.10
N GLU A 132 32.47 20.80 58.09
CA GLU A 132 32.73 22.25 58.10
C GLU A 132 31.98 22.98 59.23
N ARG A 133 30.71 22.63 59.49
CA ARG A 133 29.94 23.23 60.59
C ARG A 133 30.53 22.84 61.95
N THR A 134 31.01 21.61 62.10
CA THR A 134 31.62 21.11 63.33
C THR A 134 32.96 21.81 63.60
N VAL A 135 33.81 21.94 62.59
CA VAL A 135 35.08 22.68 62.69
C VAL A 135 34.82 24.13 63.07
N ARG A 136 33.89 24.82 62.38
CA ARG A 136 33.51 26.20 62.73
C ARG A 136 32.99 26.33 64.17
N ALA A 137 32.17 25.39 64.63
CA ALA A 137 31.66 25.41 66.00
C ALA A 137 32.78 25.19 67.03
N ALA A 138 33.73 24.29 66.75
CA ALA A 138 34.90 24.07 67.58
C ALA A 138 35.80 25.31 67.63
N GLU A 139 36.09 25.92 66.49
CA GLU A 139 36.84 27.19 66.39
C GLU A 139 36.17 28.31 67.20
N GLN A 140 34.85 28.47 67.06
CA GLN A 140 34.09 29.46 67.82
C GLN A 140 34.19 29.20 69.33
N ARG A 141 34.10 27.93 69.76
CA ARG A 141 34.17 27.56 71.18
C ARG A 141 35.57 27.78 71.75
N VAL A 142 36.63 27.39 71.02
CA VAL A 142 38.02 27.66 71.41
C VAL A 142 38.25 29.16 71.53
N ARG A 143 37.84 29.95 70.53
CA ARG A 143 37.96 31.42 70.55
C ARG A 143 37.24 32.07 71.72
N ASN A 144 36.10 31.54 72.14
CA ASN A 144 35.33 32.02 73.29
C ASN A 144 35.91 31.58 74.65
N MET A 145 36.70 30.50 74.69
CA MET A 145 37.36 30.02 75.91
C MET A 145 38.65 30.77 76.21
N PHE A 146 39.31 31.34 75.20
CA PHE A 146 40.50 32.18 75.37
C PHE A 146 40.21 33.40 76.27
N LYS A 147 40.73 33.38 77.49
CA LYS A 147 40.88 34.57 78.36
C LYS A 147 42.35 35.03 78.36
N GLN A 148 42.61 36.26 78.80
CA GLN A 148 43.97 36.82 78.86
C GLN A 148 44.98 35.95 79.63
N GLU A 149 44.51 35.15 80.61
CA GLU A 149 45.34 34.24 81.43
C GLU A 149 45.85 32.99 80.67
N ASP A 150 45.18 32.56 79.59
CA ASP A 150 45.63 31.40 78.78
C ASP A 150 46.82 31.73 77.87
N HIS A 151 47.05 33.02 77.60
CA HIS A 151 48.12 33.48 76.72
C HIS A 151 49.51 33.23 77.33
N ASP A 152 49.64 33.43 78.64
CA ASP A 152 50.91 33.23 79.36
C ASP A 152 51.28 31.75 79.48
N GLN A 153 50.29 30.87 79.73
CA GLN A 153 50.52 29.41 79.77
C GLN A 153 50.92 28.82 78.42
N MET A 154 50.35 29.30 77.31
CA MET A 154 50.72 28.85 75.96
C MET A 154 52.15 29.27 75.57
N VAL A 155 52.59 30.46 75.99
CA VAL A 155 53.95 30.94 75.76
C VAL A 155 54.96 30.11 76.56
N ASP A 156 54.65 29.80 77.82
CA ASP A 156 55.50 28.95 78.66
C ASP A 156 55.59 27.51 78.14
N GLU A 157 54.49 26.90 77.69
CA GLU A 157 54.50 25.57 77.05
C GLU A 157 55.27 25.57 75.73
N PHE A 158 55.13 26.61 74.90
CA PHE A 158 55.88 26.73 73.65
C PHE A 158 57.39 26.86 73.91
N ILE A 159 57.79 27.67 74.89
CA ILE A 159 59.20 27.82 75.30
C ILE A 159 59.76 26.51 75.85
N GLN A 160 58.99 25.75 76.64
CA GLN A 160 59.42 24.42 77.11
C GLN A 160 59.56 23.41 75.97
N LYS A 161 58.63 23.39 75.01
CA LYS A 161 58.62 22.43 73.90
C LYS A 161 59.72 22.70 72.88
N VAL A 162 60.06 23.97 72.63
CA VAL A 162 61.22 24.34 71.81
C VAL A 162 62.54 24.01 72.53
N ARG A 163 62.58 24.15 73.87
CA ARG A 163 63.75 23.77 74.68
C ARG A 163 63.95 22.25 74.79
N SER A 164 62.91 21.42 74.62
CA SER A 164 63.03 19.96 74.64
C SER A 164 63.32 19.32 73.29
N ILE A 165 63.30 20.11 72.21
CA ILE A 165 63.65 19.69 70.84
C ILE A 165 65.10 20.07 70.48
N ASN A 166 65.82 20.77 71.36
CA ASN A 166 67.22 21.17 71.23
C ASN A 166 68.04 20.60 72.39
#